data_AF-A0A418YLR9-F1
#
_entry.id   AF-A0A418YLR9-F1
#
_cell.length_a   1.000
_cell.length_b   1.000
_cell.length_c   1.000
_cell.angle_alpha   90.00
_cell.angle_beta   90.00
_cell.angle_gamma   90.00
#
_symmetry.space_group_name_H-M   'P 1'
#
loop_
_entity.id
_entity.type
_entity.pdbx_description
1 polymer ?
#
loop_
_entity_poly.entity_id
_entity_poly.type
_entity_poly.pdbx_seq_one_letter_code
_entity_poly.pdbx_strand_id
1 'polypeptide(L)'
;MTDDEAFAHNYAEREQAKALREQARAGGLRFEAYLPPDMADWLLERVERGMFVDPSEAVFAIVKNFIELEPHRDLRDELLRRMLQAAIDDPRPRIPHEEVCSRMERWLAEPRAEAARWEKIAP
;
A
#
# COMPACT_ATOMS: atom_id res chain seq x y z
N MET A 1 -27.58 -10.40 -1.93
CA MET A 1 -26.18 -10.31 -2.38
C MET A 1 -25.33 -10.57 -1.17
N THR A 2 -24.56 -11.65 -1.18
CA THR A 2 -23.64 -12.00 -0.09
C THR A 2 -22.29 -11.35 -0.37
N ASP A 3 -21.63 -10.83 0.68
CA ASP A 3 -20.34 -10.12 0.64
C ASP A 3 -19.20 -10.86 -0.09
N ASP A 4 -19.36 -12.17 -0.37
CA ASP A 4 -18.38 -13.00 -1.09
C ASP A 4 -18.25 -12.70 -2.60
N GLU A 5 -19.27 -12.12 -3.26
CA GLU A 5 -19.19 -11.85 -4.71
C GLU A 5 -18.39 -10.58 -5.07
N ALA A 6 -18.23 -9.65 -4.12
CA ALA A 6 -17.55 -8.37 -4.36
C ALA A 6 -16.02 -8.51 -4.49
N PHE A 7 -15.41 -9.55 -3.87
CA PHE A 7 -13.96 -9.78 -3.90
C PHE A 7 -13.48 -10.71 -5.03
N ALA A 8 -14.39 -11.25 -5.84
CA ALA A 8 -14.07 -12.26 -6.87
C ALA A 8 -13.61 -11.67 -8.23
N HIS A 9 -13.24 -10.39 -8.30
CA HIS A 9 -12.93 -9.72 -9.58
C HIS A 9 -11.47 -9.81 -10.03
N ASN A 10 -10.59 -10.52 -9.30
CA ASN A 10 -9.16 -10.61 -9.63
C ASN A 10 -8.71 -11.96 -10.24
N TYR A 11 -9.62 -12.70 -10.87
CA TYR A 11 -9.31 -14.04 -11.40
C TYR A 11 -8.18 -13.99 -12.45
N ALA A 12 -8.23 -13.04 -13.37
CA ALA A 12 -7.22 -12.88 -14.42
C ALA A 12 -5.83 -12.60 -13.83
N GLU A 13 -5.76 -11.75 -12.80
CA GLU A 13 -4.53 -11.37 -12.09
C GLU A 13 -3.96 -12.56 -11.31
N ARG A 14 -4.83 -13.39 -10.70
CA ARG A 14 -4.40 -14.62 -10.02
C ARG A 14 -3.83 -15.64 -11.00
N GLU A 15 -4.45 -15.80 -12.16
CA GLU A 15 -3.91 -16.67 -13.22
C GLU A 15 -2.59 -16.13 -13.78
N GLN A 16 -2.49 -14.82 -14.01
CA GLN A 16 -1.24 -14.18 -14.43
C GLN A 16 -0.13 -14.40 -13.39
N ALA A 17 -0.42 -14.21 -12.11
CA ALA A 17 0.54 -14.45 -11.03
C ALA A 17 1.03 -15.91 -10.99
N LYS A 18 0.14 -16.88 -11.23
CA LYS A 18 0.53 -18.30 -11.36
C LYS A 18 1.48 -18.51 -12.54
N ALA A 19 1.13 -17.97 -13.71
CA ALA A 19 1.91 -18.13 -14.93
C ALA A 19 3.32 -17.52 -14.83
N LEU A 20 3.47 -16.38 -14.14
CA LEU A 20 4.75 -15.69 -13.98
C LEU A 20 5.64 -16.28 -12.87
N ARG A 21 5.14 -17.21 -12.05
CA ARG A 21 5.79 -17.60 -10.79
C ARG A 21 7.15 -18.27 -10.99
N GLU A 22 7.29 -19.13 -11.98
CA GLU A 22 8.57 -19.82 -12.26
C GLU A 22 9.62 -18.85 -12.79
N GLN A 23 9.22 -17.97 -13.72
CA GLN A 23 10.08 -16.90 -14.23
C GLN A 23 10.53 -15.95 -13.10
N ALA A 24 9.60 -15.54 -12.22
CA ALA A 24 9.90 -14.66 -11.10
C ALA A 24 10.87 -15.30 -10.09
N ARG A 25 10.78 -16.62 -9.87
CA ARG A 25 11.75 -17.36 -9.02
C ARG A 25 13.14 -17.38 -9.62
N ALA A 26 13.25 -17.45 -10.95
CA ALA A 26 14.53 -17.51 -11.63
C ALA A 26 15.21 -16.13 -11.79
N GLY A 27 14.42 -15.08 -12.07
CA GLY A 27 14.95 -13.77 -12.49
C GLY A 27 14.40 -12.56 -11.74
N GLY A 28 13.56 -12.77 -10.72
CA GLY A 28 12.83 -11.68 -10.05
C GLY A 28 11.63 -11.18 -10.87
N LEU A 29 10.89 -10.23 -10.30
CA LEU A 29 9.71 -9.61 -10.90
C LEU A 29 9.92 -8.10 -10.98
N ARG A 30 9.78 -7.53 -12.19
CA ARG A 30 9.69 -6.08 -12.40
C ARG A 30 8.23 -5.70 -12.61
N PHE A 31 7.79 -4.66 -11.91
CA PHE A 31 6.48 -4.07 -12.06
C PHE A 31 6.56 -2.57 -11.70
N GLU A 32 5.51 -1.84 -12.06
CA GLU A 32 5.34 -0.43 -11.68
C GLU A 32 4.17 -0.32 -10.71
N ALA A 33 4.30 0.56 -9.72
CA ALA A 33 3.25 0.82 -8.74
C ALA A 33 3.12 2.32 -8.52
N TYR A 34 1.88 2.79 -8.43
CA TYR A 34 1.57 4.14 -7.99
C TYR A 34 1.52 4.18 -6.46
N LEU A 35 2.23 5.13 -5.86
CA LEU A 35 2.15 5.43 -4.44
C LEU A 35 1.23 6.65 -4.23
N PRO A 36 0.20 6.55 -3.37
CA PRO A 36 -0.56 7.69 -2.92
C PRO A 36 0.33 8.78 -2.31
N PRO A 37 -0.08 10.07 -2.34
CA PRO A 37 0.76 11.20 -1.94
C PRO A 37 1.44 11.03 -0.58
N ASP A 38 0.71 10.64 0.46
CA ASP A 38 1.26 10.46 1.81
C ASP A 38 2.34 9.37 1.88
N MET A 39 2.19 8.31 1.09
CA MET A 39 3.18 7.23 1.02
C MET A 39 4.40 7.67 0.21
N ALA A 40 4.19 8.41 -0.88
CA ALA A 40 5.27 8.94 -1.71
C ALA A 40 6.11 9.97 -0.92
N ASP A 41 5.46 10.89 -0.20
CA ASP A 41 6.12 11.89 0.64
C ASP A 41 6.94 11.23 1.75
N TRP A 42 6.33 10.30 2.49
CA TRP A 42 7.04 9.54 3.52
C TRP A 42 8.25 8.80 2.95
N LEU A 43 8.13 8.18 1.78
CA LEU A 43 9.21 7.44 1.15
C LEU A 43 10.37 8.35 0.74
N LEU A 44 10.06 9.49 0.12
CA LEU A 44 11.05 10.47 -0.32
C LEU A 44 11.80 11.08 0.88
N GLU A 45 11.11 11.34 2.00
CA GLU A 45 11.74 11.80 3.24
C GLU A 45 12.80 10.80 3.75
N ARG A 46 12.58 9.49 3.60
CA ARG A 46 13.57 8.46 3.99
C ARG A 46 14.80 8.47 3.10
N VAL A 47 14.60 8.65 1.79
CA VAL A 47 15.69 8.77 0.82
C VAL A 47 16.49 10.05 1.09
N GLU A 48 15.82 11.19 1.30
CA GLU A 48 16.45 12.47 1.62
C GLU A 48 17.33 12.38 2.89
N ARG A 49 16.88 11.63 3.90
CA ARG A 49 17.63 11.39 5.14
C ARG A 49 18.75 10.36 5.01
N GLY A 50 18.97 9.80 3.83
CA GLY A 50 19.98 8.77 3.58
C GLY A 50 19.69 7.42 4.24
N MET A 51 18.42 7.15 4.61
CA MET A 51 18.02 5.83 5.11
C MET A 51 17.96 4.79 3.98
N PHE A 52 17.67 5.24 2.77
CA PHE A 52 17.70 4.46 1.53
C PHE A 52 18.38 5.28 0.44
N VAL A 53 19.06 4.59 -0.47
CA VAL A 53 19.71 5.16 -1.65
C VAL A 53 18.67 5.59 -2.68
N ASP A 54 17.61 4.81 -2.86
CA ASP A 54 16.51 5.12 -3.79
C ASP A 54 15.17 4.47 -3.34
N PRO A 55 14.04 4.81 -3.98
CA PRO A 55 12.75 4.20 -3.69
C PRO A 55 12.69 2.68 -3.89
N SER A 56 13.50 2.11 -4.79
CA SER A 56 13.50 0.66 -5.03
C SER A 56 14.11 -0.10 -3.86
N GLU A 57 15.21 0.40 -3.28
CA GLU A 57 15.80 -0.17 -2.07
C GLU A 57 14.82 -0.16 -0.90
N ALA A 58 14.13 0.97 -0.71
CA ALA A 58 13.11 1.10 0.33
C ALA A 58 11.98 0.07 0.16
N VAL A 59 11.49 -0.13 -1.07
CA VAL A 59 10.48 -1.16 -1.36
C VAL A 59 11.01 -2.57 -1.05
N PHE A 60 12.26 -2.88 -1.38
CA PHE A 60 12.84 -4.18 -1.04
C PHE A 60 12.89 -4.42 0.47
N ALA A 61 13.30 -3.41 1.25
CA ALA A 61 13.31 -3.49 2.70
C ALA A 61 11.90 -3.68 3.28
N ILE A 62 10.90 -2.96 2.75
CA ILE A 62 9.51 -3.07 3.20
C ILE A 62 8.92 -4.45 2.86
N VAL A 63 9.13 -4.98 1.65
CA VAL A 63 8.66 -6.31 1.27
C VAL A 63 9.32 -7.39 2.12
N LYS A 64 10.61 -7.26 2.40
CA LYS A 64 11.33 -8.19 3.28
C LYS A 64 10.75 -8.16 4.70
N ASN A 65 10.55 -6.98 5.27
CA ASN A 65 9.92 -6.82 6.59
C ASN A 65 8.53 -7.48 6.63
N PHE A 66 7.74 -7.34 5.56
CA PHE A 66 6.43 -7.96 5.47
C PHE A 66 6.52 -9.50 5.51
N ILE A 67 7.42 -10.09 4.71
CA ILE A 67 7.66 -11.55 4.70
C ILE A 67 8.11 -12.03 6.08
N GLU A 68 9.02 -11.32 6.73
CA GLU A 68 9.53 -11.66 8.07
C GLU A 68 8.44 -11.59 9.13
N LEU A 69 7.45 -10.71 8.99
CA LEU A 69 6.31 -10.59 9.91
C LEU A 69 5.20 -11.62 9.68
N GLU A 70 5.13 -12.30 8.52
CA GLU A 70 4.09 -13.32 8.25
C GLU A 70 3.98 -14.43 9.31
N PRO A 71 5.06 -15.03 9.82
CA PRO A 71 4.97 -16.02 10.89
C PRO A 71 4.57 -15.42 12.25
N HIS A 72 4.77 -14.12 12.46
CA HIS A 72 4.51 -13.42 13.73
C HIS A 72 3.10 -12.82 13.77
N ARG A 73 2.09 -13.71 13.68
CA ARG A 73 0.68 -13.30 13.66
C ARG A 73 0.26 -12.55 14.92
N ASP A 74 0.79 -12.95 16.06
CA ASP A 74 0.58 -12.31 17.35
C ASP A 74 0.98 -10.82 17.34
N LEU A 75 2.13 -10.50 16.74
CA LEU A 75 2.60 -9.11 16.61
C LEU A 75 1.72 -8.29 15.65
N ARG A 76 1.28 -8.91 14.55
CA ARG A 76 0.37 -8.25 13.61
C ARG A 76 -1.00 -7.97 14.23
N ASP A 77 -1.54 -8.94 14.97
CA ASP A 77 -2.81 -8.82 15.67
C ASP A 77 -2.73 -7.77 16.78
N GLU A 78 -1.61 -7.72 17.51
CA GLU A 78 -1.33 -6.69 18.50
C GLU A 78 -1.29 -5.30 17.89
N LEU A 79 -0.57 -5.13 16.78
CA LEU A 79 -0.49 -3.84 16.08
C LEU A 79 -1.87 -3.39 15.61
N LEU A 80 -2.65 -4.28 14.99
CA LEU A 80 -4.01 -3.99 14.56
C LEU A 80 -4.89 -3.60 15.74
N ARG A 81 -4.81 -4.34 16.86
CA ARG A 81 -5.60 -4.03 18.06
C ARG A 81 -5.28 -2.65 18.60
N ARG A 82 -4.00 -2.25 18.65
CA ARG A 82 -3.59 -0.91 19.09
C ARG A 82 -4.10 0.18 18.16
N MET A 83 -4.04 -0.03 16.85
CA MET A 83 -4.59 0.92 15.87
C MET A 83 -6.09 1.10 16.04
N LEU A 84 -6.83 0.00 16.21
CA LEU A 84 -8.27 0.04 16.46
C LEU A 84 -8.61 0.74 17.77
N GLN A 85 -7.88 0.43 18.84
CA GLN A 85 -8.09 1.06 20.14
C GLN A 85 -7.81 2.57 20.06
N ALA A 86 -6.72 2.99 19.41
CA ALA A 86 -6.43 4.40 19.20
C ALA A 86 -7.52 5.13 18.38
N ALA A 87 -8.14 4.44 17.42
CA ALA A 87 -9.27 4.99 16.65
C ALA A 87 -10.57 5.06 17.48
N ILE A 88 -10.80 4.11 18.41
CA ILE A 88 -11.94 4.13 19.34
C ILE A 88 -11.79 5.26 20.36
N ASP A 89 -10.57 5.46 20.85
CA ASP A 89 -10.23 6.47 21.85
C ASP A 89 -10.05 7.88 21.25
N ASP A 90 -10.21 8.02 19.94
CA ASP A 90 -10.11 9.31 19.26
C ASP A 90 -11.21 10.26 19.76
N PRO A 91 -10.85 11.42 20.37
CA PRO A 91 -11.82 12.34 20.96
C PRO A 91 -12.63 13.12 19.91
N ARG A 92 -12.26 13.04 18.62
CA ARG A 92 -12.96 13.75 17.55
C ARG A 92 -14.38 13.18 17.37
N PRO A 93 -15.36 14.03 17.02
CA PRO A 93 -16.72 13.57 16.81
C PRO A 93 -16.81 12.58 15.66
N ARG A 94 -17.71 11.60 15.79
CA ARG A 94 -18.03 10.66 14.72
C ARG A 94 -18.63 11.41 13.52
N ILE A 95 -18.31 10.94 12.32
CA ILE A 95 -18.84 11.48 11.08
C ILE A 95 -19.98 10.56 10.60
N PRO A 96 -21.18 11.08 10.27
CA PRO A 96 -22.26 10.29 9.69
C PRO A 96 -21.85 9.61 8.38
N HIS A 97 -22.37 8.41 8.14
CA HIS A 97 -22.07 7.62 6.94
C HIS A 97 -22.31 8.41 5.63
N GLU A 98 -23.48 9.07 5.51
CA GLU A 98 -23.83 9.86 4.33
C GLU A 98 -22.81 10.97 4.07
N GLU A 99 -22.34 11.63 5.12
CA GLU A 99 -21.33 12.68 5.00
C GLU A 99 -19.98 12.12 4.53
N VAL A 100 -19.58 10.95 5.02
CA VAL A 100 -18.37 10.26 4.54
C VAL A 100 -18.51 9.92 3.05
N CYS A 101 -19.62 9.33 2.63
CA CYS A 101 -19.87 8.98 1.22
C CYS A 101 -19.81 10.22 0.32
N SER A 102 -20.52 11.30 0.66
CA SER A 102 -20.51 12.53 -0.14
C SER A 102 -19.14 13.23 -0.15
N ARG A 103 -18.33 13.08 0.90
CA ARG A 103 -16.92 13.54 0.89
C ARG A 103 -16.07 12.70 -0.06
N MET A 104 -16.21 11.36 -0.03
CA MET A 104 -15.48 10.45 -0.91
C MET A 104 -15.84 10.66 -2.38
N GLU A 105 -17.12 10.83 -2.71
CA GLU A 105 -17.58 11.11 -4.09
C GLU A 105 -16.95 12.39 -4.64
N ARG A 106 -16.94 13.47 -3.86
CA ARG A 106 -16.28 14.74 -4.25
C ARG A 106 -14.79 14.53 -4.48
N TRP A 107 -14.12 13.87 -3.54
CA TRP A 107 -12.68 13.60 -3.65
C TRP A 107 -12.33 12.72 -4.87
N LEU A 108 -13.18 11.77 -5.23
CA LEU A 108 -12.99 10.92 -6.41
C LEU A 108 -13.28 11.67 -7.73
N ALA A 109 -14.13 12.69 -7.70
CA ALA A 109 -14.45 13.52 -8.87
C ALA A 109 -13.37 14.58 -9.15
N GLU A 110 -12.57 14.97 -8.15
CA GLU A 110 -11.49 15.93 -8.31
C GLU A 110 -10.36 15.36 -9.20
N PRO A 111 -9.90 16.12 -10.21
CA PRO A 111 -8.75 15.72 -11.01
C PRO A 111 -7.51 15.56 -10.12
N ARG A 112 -6.83 14.43 -10.25
CA ARG A 112 -5.56 14.22 -9.56
C ARG A 112 -4.47 15.05 -10.22
N ALA A 113 -3.63 15.67 -9.39
CA ALA A 113 -2.38 16.25 -9.86
C ALA A 113 -1.49 15.16 -10.50
N GLU A 114 -0.61 15.58 -11.39
CA GLU A 114 0.35 14.68 -12.03
C GLU A 114 1.26 14.03 -10.98
N ALA A 115 1.43 12.71 -11.07
CA ALA A 115 2.29 11.97 -10.17
C ALA A 115 3.77 12.23 -10.48
N ALA A 116 4.58 12.45 -9.45
CA ALA A 116 6.02 12.52 -9.58
C ALA A 116 6.59 11.18 -10.11
N ARG A 117 7.64 11.26 -10.93
CA ARG A 117 8.33 10.10 -11.48
C ARG A 117 9.77 10.09 -10.98
N TRP A 118 10.20 8.96 -10.42
CA TRP A 118 11.59 8.76 -10.05
C TRP A 118 12.41 8.39 -11.28
N GLU A 119 13.36 9.25 -11.64
CA GLU A 119 14.32 8.98 -12.71
C GLU A 119 15.62 8.45 -12.10
N LYS A 120 16.15 7.36 -12.66
CA LYS A 120 17.45 6.85 -12.20
C LYS A 120 18.53 7.86 -12.55
N ILE A 121 19.21 8.36 -11.53
CA ILE A 121 20.40 9.17 -11.71
C ILE A 121 21.50 8.22 -12.18
N ALA A 122 21.91 8.37 -13.44
CA ALA A 122 23.07 7.64 -13.95
C ALA A 122 24.32 8.09 -13.17
N PRO A 123 25.18 7.17 -12.72
CA PRO A 123 26.47 7.54 -12.16
C PRO A 123 27.38 8.22 -13.19
#